data_AF-A0A359ICD2-F1
#
_entry.id   AF-A0A359ICD2-F1
#
_cell.length_a   1.000
_cell.length_b   1.000
_cell.length_c   1.000
_cell.angle_alpha   90.00
_cell.angle_beta   90.00
_cell.angle_gamma   90.00
#
_symmetry.space_group_name_H-M   'P 1'
#
loop_
_entity.id
_entity.type
_entity.pdbx_description
1 polymer ?
#
loop_
_entity_poly.entity_id
_entity_poly.type
_entity_poly.pdbx_seq_one_letter_code
_entity_poly.pdbx_strand_id
1 'polypeptide(L)' 'AFRYGWIRNFTSWDYLILALITGIFGQLGDLVESALKRHIGVKDTSRLLLDHGGALDRLDSLAFTGPIVYTYLLIRFV' A
#
# COMPACT_ATOMS: atom_id res chain seq x y z
N ALA A 1 -27.80 9.75 -2.92
CA ALA A 1 -27.50 8.51 -3.65
C ALA A 1 -26.00 8.49 -3.97
N PHE A 2 -25.20 7.76 -3.18
CA PHE A 2 -23.77 7.59 -3.44
C PHE A 2 -23.61 6.86 -4.77
N ARG A 3 -23.08 7.58 -5.76
CA ARG A 3 -23.01 7.18 -7.17
C ARG A 3 -22.01 6.03 -7.31
N TYR A 4 -22.47 4.78 -7.36
CA TYR A 4 -21.66 3.56 -7.62
C TYR A 4 -20.98 3.51 -9.02
N GLY A 5 -20.82 4.65 -9.71
CA GLY A 5 -20.31 4.74 -11.08
C GLY A 5 -18.79 4.89 -11.21
N TRP A 6 -18.05 5.12 -10.12
CA TRP A 6 -16.61 5.41 -10.17
C TRP A 6 -15.81 4.24 -10.76
N ILE A 7 -16.14 3.01 -10.34
CA ILE A 7 -15.44 1.79 -10.80
C ILE A 7 -15.71 1.51 -12.29
N ARG A 8 -16.81 2.02 -12.87
CA ARG A 8 -17.14 1.79 -14.29
C ARG A 8 -16.41 2.72 -15.26
N ASN A 9 -15.69 3.72 -14.77
CA ASN A 9 -14.98 4.71 -15.61
C ASN A 9 -13.47 4.44 -15.74
N PHE A 10 -13.00 3.31 -15.23
CA PHE A 10 -11.60 2.89 -15.39
C PHE A 10 -11.38 2.35 -16.80
N THR A 11 -10.37 2.90 -17.46
CA THR A 11 -9.85 2.41 -18.73
C THR A 11 -8.82 1.30 -18.48
N SER A 12 -8.48 0.52 -19.51
CA SER A 12 -7.40 -0.49 -19.43
C SER A 12 -6.06 0.11 -19.00
N TRP A 13 -5.80 1.37 -19.35
CA TRP A 13 -4.61 2.10 -18.93
C TRP A 13 -4.61 2.42 -17.43
N ASP A 14 -5.77 2.75 -16.86
CA ASP A 14 -5.87 3.03 -15.44
C ASP A 14 -5.52 1.78 -14.60
N TYR A 15 -5.92 0.59 -15.07
CA TYR A 15 -5.52 -0.68 -14.44
C TYR A 15 -4.03 -0.96 -14.55
N LEU A 16 -3.40 -0.68 -15.71
CA LEU A 16 -1.95 -0.86 -15.88
C LEU A 16 -1.15 0.08 -14.98
N ILE A 17 -1.57 1.35 -14.87
CA ILE A 17 -0.92 2.35 -14.03
C ILE A 17 -1.05 1.94 -12.55
N LEU A 18 -2.25 1.54 -12.11
CA LEU A 18 -2.45 1.07 -10.76
C LEU A 18 -1.61 -0.17 -10.44
N ALA A 19 -1.54 -1.14 -11.35
CA ALA A 19 -0.73 -2.34 -11.17
C ALA A 19 0.77 -2.01 -11.04
N LEU A 20 1.28 -1.07 -11.85
CA LEU A 20 2.66 -0.61 -11.76
C LEU A 20 2.94 0.11 -10.43
N ILE A 21 2.05 1.02 -10.03
CA ILE A 21 2.16 1.74 -8.75
C ILE A 21 2.19 0.75 -7.59
N THR A 22 1.20 -0.14 -7.51
CA THR A 22 1.10 -1.09 -6.40
C THR A 22 2.25 -2.09 -6.39
N GLY A 23 2.72 -2.52 -7.57
CA GLY A 23 3.84 -3.46 -7.67
C GLY A 23 5.17 -2.84 -7.21
N ILE A 24 5.46 -1.61 -7.62
CA ILE A 24 6.71 -0.92 -7.26
C ILE A 24 6.67 -0.47 -5.79
N PHE A 25 5.63 0.29 -5.42
CA PHE A 25 5.56 0.89 -4.09
C PHE A 25 5.19 -0.10 -2.98
N GLY A 26 4.49 -1.19 -3.33
CA GLY A 26 4.26 -2.30 -2.41
C GLY A 26 5.58 -2.97 -2.01
N GLN A 27 6.44 -3.29 -2.99
CA GLN A 27 7.75 -3.89 -2.74
C GLN A 27 8.70 -2.93 -2.01
N LEU A 28 8.65 -1.63 -2.33
CA LEU A 28 9.44 -0.62 -1.62
C LEU A 28 9.01 -0.50 -0.14
N GLY A 29 7.71 -0.59 0.15
CA GLY A 29 7.21 -0.56 1.52
C GLY A 29 7.79 -1.67 2.40
N ASP A 30 7.79 -2.91 1.89
CA ASP A 30 8.38 -4.09 2.53
C ASP A 30 9.90 -3.93 2.78
N LEU A 31 10.62 -3.38 1.81
CA LEU A 31 12.05 -3.10 1.95
C LEU A 31 12.33 -2.01 2.99
N VAL A 32 11.53 -0.94 3.03
CA VAL A 32 11.66 0.14 4.01
C VAL A 32 11.38 -0.39 5.41
N GLU A 33 10.35 -1.22 5.58
CA GLU A 33 10.05 -1.84 6.87
C GLU A 33 11.19 -2.76 7.31
N SER A 34 11.68 -3.62 6.41
CA SER A 34 12.82 -4.48 6.67
C SER A 34 14.07 -3.70 7.09
N ALA A 35 14.34 -2.56 6.43
CA ALA A 35 15.45 -1.67 6.78
C ALA A 35 15.24 -0.98 8.14
N LEU A 36 14.00 -0.56 8.42
CA LEU A 36 13.62 0.05 9.68
C LEU A 36 13.80 -0.95 10.85
N LYS A 37 13.31 -2.20 10.71
CA LYS A 37 13.50 -3.27 11.70
C LYS A 37 14.97 -3.50 12.03
N ARG A 38 15.86 -3.44 11.02
CA ARG A 38 17.32 -3.55 11.21
C ARG A 38 17.89 -2.36 11.98
N HIS A 39 17.42 -1.15 11.69
CA HIS A 39 17.89 0.08 12.35
C HIS A 39 17.49 0.15 13.82
N ILE A 40 16.30 -0.33 14.17
CA ILE A 40 15.80 -0.28 15.55
C ILE A 40 16.33 -1.47 16.38
N GLY A 41 17.01 -2.44 15.76
CA GLY A 41 17.53 -3.64 16.43
C GLY A 41 16.44 -4.59 16.97
N VAL A 42 15.17 -4.29 16.69
CA VAL A 42 14.00 -5.08 17.09
C VAL A 42 13.51 -5.84 15.85
N LYS A 43 13.88 -7.13 15.79
CA LYS A 43 13.53 -8.01 14.67
C LYS A 43 12.04 -8.34 14.58
N ASP A 44 11.33 -8.20 15.71
CA ASP A 44 9.92 -8.55 15.86
C ASP A 44 9.18 -7.45 16.63
N THR A 45 8.46 -6.57 15.92
CA THR A 45 7.43 -5.68 16.51
C THR A 45 6.14 -6.45 16.87
N SER A 46 6.19 -7.79 16.78
CA SER A 46 5.12 -8.79 16.84
C SER A 46 4.44 -8.93 18.21
N ARG A 47 4.82 -8.14 19.22
CA ARG A 47 4.22 -8.25 20.56
C ARG A 47 2.79 -7.72 20.67
N LEU A 48 2.28 -7.02 19.65
CA LEU A 48 0.91 -6.49 19.66
C LEU A 48 -0.14 -7.48 19.11
N LEU A 49 0.23 -8.46 18.29
CA LEU A 49 -0.68 -9.47 17.75
C LEU A 49 0.00 -10.84 17.81
N LEU A 50 -0.39 -11.62 18.81
CA LEU A 50 0.09 -12.98 19.03
C LEU A 50 -0.02 -13.83 17.74
N ASP A 51 1.12 -14.29 17.23
CA ASP A 51 1.30 -15.38 16.25
C ASP A 51 0.80 -15.25 14.80
N HIS A 52 0.64 -14.05 14.21
CA HIS A 52 0.16 -13.91 12.81
C HIS A 52 1.02 -13.05 11.85
N GLY A 53 2.32 -12.88 12.15
CA GLY A 53 3.19 -11.90 11.49
C GLY A 53 2.93 -10.49 12.03
N GLY A 54 3.93 -9.63 12.06
CA GLY A 54 3.80 -8.30 12.66
C GLY A 54 2.66 -7.51 12.02
N ALA A 55 1.87 -6.78 12.81
CA ALA A 55 0.87 -5.83 12.26
C ALA A 55 1.52 -4.85 11.28
N LEU A 56 2.80 -4.56 11.50
CA LEU A 56 3.64 -3.71 10.68
C LEU A 56 3.94 -4.34 9.30
N ASP A 57 4.13 -5.66 9.21
CA ASP A 57 4.34 -6.43 7.97
C ASP A 57 3.09 -6.47 7.05
N ARG A 58 1.94 -6.01 7.55
CA ARG A 58 0.72 -5.88 6.75
C ARG A 58 0.45 -4.43 6.34
N LEU A 59 1.10 -3.49 7.02
CA LEU A 59 0.91 -2.06 6.83
C LEU A 59 2.06 -1.42 6.06
N ASP A 60 3.21 -2.08 5.96
CA ASP A 60 4.40 -1.70 5.21
C ASP A 60 4.12 -1.32 3.75
N SER A 61 3.50 -2.22 3.01
CA SER A 61 3.13 -2.07 1.61
C SER A 61 1.99 -1.08 1.45
N LEU A 62 1.04 -1.04 2.40
CA LEU A 62 -0.09 -0.10 2.41
C LEU A 62 0.33 1.33 2.74
N ALA A 63 1.34 1.52 3.59
CA ALA A 63 1.79 2.83 4.05
C ALA A 63 2.29 3.70 2.89
N PHE A 64 2.97 3.10 1.91
CA PHE A 64 3.41 3.79 0.70
C PHE A 64 2.39 3.70 -0.43
N THR A 65 1.80 2.53 -0.65
CA THR A 65 0.87 2.33 -1.79
C THR A 65 -0.43 3.10 -1.62
N GLY A 66 -0.97 3.18 -0.39
CA GLY A 66 -2.25 3.82 -0.09
C GLY A 66 -2.30 5.31 -0.48
N PRO A 67 -1.41 6.17 0.02
CA PRO A 67 -1.37 7.58 -0.35
C PRO A 67 -1.16 7.82 -1.84
N ILE A 68 -0.34 7.00 -2.50
CA ILE A 68 -0.03 7.15 -3.93
C ILE A 68 -1.23 6.77 -4.79
N VAL A 69 -1.89 5.64 -4.50
CA VAL A 69 -3.12 5.22 -5.17
C VAL A 69 -4.22 6.26 -4.94
N TYR A 70 -4.38 6.76 -3.72
CA TYR A 70 -5.36 7.80 -3.41
C TYR A 70 -5.11 9.10 -4.20
N THR A 71 -3.85 9.53 -4.30
CA THR A 71 -3.46 10.71 -5.10
C THR A 71 -3.78 10.51 -6.57
N TYR A 72 -3.48 9.33 -7.13
CA TYR A 72 -3.81 9.01 -8.50
C TYR A 72 -5.33 9.03 -8.74
N LEU A 73 -6.12 8.45 -7.84
CA LEU A 73 -7.58 8.48 -7.93
C LEU A 73 -8.13 9.91 -7.82
N LEU A 74 -7.57 10.75 -6.95
CA LEU A 74 -7.95 12.16 -6.89
C LEU A 74 -7.69 12.86 -8.23
N ILE A 75 -6.49 12.74 -8.80
CA ILE A 75 -6.16 13.37 -10.10
C ILE A 75 -7.06 12.85 -11.24
N ARG A 76 -7.45 11.58 -11.19
CA ARG A 76 -8.20 10.93 -12.27
C ARG A 76 -9.69 11.29 -12.28
N PHE A 77 -10.26 11.57 -11.11
CA PHE A 77 -11.71 11.73 -10.92
C PHE A 77 -12.15 13.10 -10.37
N VAL A 78 -11.22 13.94 -9.92
CA VAL A 78 -11.42 15.39 -9.76
C VAL A 78 -11.29 16.05 -11.12
#